data_AF-D7J5R4-F1
#
_entry.id   AF-D7J5R4-F1
#
_cell.length_a   1.000
_cell.length_b   1.000
_cell.length_c   1.000
_cell.angle_alpha   90.00
_cell.angle_beta   90.00
_cell.angle_gamma   90.00
#
_symmetry.space_group_name_H-M   'P 1'
#
loop_
_entity.id
_entity.type
_entity.pdbx_description
1 polymer ?
#
loop_
_entity_poly.entity_id
_entity_poly.type
_entity_poly.pdbx_seq_one_letter_code
_entity_poly.pdbx_strand_id
1 'polypeptide(L)'
;MKKILLSFFIGVMLIACNQKTVSVREVWTKEQANEWYKQWGWLRGCDFIPSTAINQMEMWQADTFDPVTIDRELGWAEEIGMNCMRVYLHHLVWETDKEGFKKRINEYLTIADKHHISTIFVFLDDCWNPVYQAGKQPEPQPGVHNSGWARDPGDLYYKGDTAVILPVLESYVKDILTTFKDDKRIVLWDLYNEPGGSGGYRYGERSLPLLQKIFTWGRTVNPSQPLSAGVWDMSLTNLNKFQLENSDVITYHMYEGVNSHQQLIDTLKQYGRPMICTEYMARTQNSTFQDIMPMLKRENIGAINWGLVAGKTNTIFAWDTPLPDVVEPPLWFHDIFRSDGTPYSTEEVECIRSLTK
;
A
#
# COMPACT_ATOMS: atom_id res chain seq x y z
N MET A 1 36.67 -67.41 -46.25
CA MET A 1 36.42 -66.97 -44.86
C MET A 1 36.46 -65.44 -44.80
N LYS A 2 35.31 -64.76 -44.89
CA LYS A 2 35.22 -63.29 -44.79
C LYS A 2 34.61 -62.94 -43.43
N LYS A 3 35.35 -62.21 -42.59
CA LYS A 3 34.86 -61.66 -41.32
C LYS A 3 34.14 -60.34 -41.62
N ILE A 4 32.91 -60.22 -41.13
CA ILE A 4 32.11 -58.99 -41.15
C ILE A 4 32.31 -58.32 -39.78
N LEU A 5 32.84 -57.09 -39.76
CA LEU A 5 32.88 -56.24 -38.58
C LEU A 5 31.59 -55.40 -38.56
N LEU A 6 30.83 -55.49 -37.47
CA LEU A 6 29.70 -54.62 -37.18
C LEU A 6 30.20 -53.54 -36.19
N SER A 7 30.24 -52.28 -36.62
CA SER A 7 30.54 -51.14 -35.74
C SER A 7 29.23 -50.48 -35.34
N PHE A 8 28.91 -50.51 -34.05
CA PHE A 8 27.78 -49.81 -33.44
C PHE A 8 28.18 -48.36 -33.14
N PHE A 9 27.53 -47.39 -33.79
CA PHE A 9 27.66 -45.97 -33.45
C PHE A 9 26.50 -45.59 -32.54
N ILE A 10 26.78 -45.31 -31.27
CA ILE A 10 25.81 -44.73 -30.32
C ILE A 10 25.92 -43.21 -30.44
N GLY A 11 24.91 -42.58 -31.03
CA GLY A 11 24.77 -41.12 -31.06
C GLY A 11 24.14 -40.64 -29.75
N VAL A 12 24.90 -39.88 -28.94
CA VAL A 12 24.38 -39.16 -27.77
C VAL A 12 23.79 -37.84 -28.27
N MET A 13 22.46 -37.71 -28.26
CA MET A 13 21.78 -36.42 -28.43
C MET A 13 21.86 -35.64 -27.12
N LEU A 14 22.69 -34.60 -27.09
CA LEU A 14 22.69 -33.59 -26.03
C LEU A 14 21.50 -32.64 -26.28
N ILE A 15 20.44 -32.79 -25.48
CA ILE A 15 19.35 -31.82 -25.40
C ILE A 15 19.88 -30.63 -24.60
N ALA A 16 20.22 -29.53 -25.27
CA ALA A 16 20.56 -28.29 -24.62
C ALA A 16 19.29 -27.68 -24.00
N CYS A 17 19.15 -27.76 -22.69
CA CYS A 17 18.17 -26.98 -21.93
C CYS A 17 18.52 -25.50 -22.05
N ASN A 18 17.81 -24.77 -22.91
CA ASN A 18 17.85 -23.31 -22.95
C ASN A 18 17.15 -22.78 -21.68
N GLN A 19 17.89 -22.66 -20.58
CA GLN A 19 17.43 -21.90 -19.42
C GLN A 19 17.34 -20.44 -19.87
N LYS A 20 16.12 -19.96 -20.15
CA LYS A 20 15.86 -18.52 -20.25
C LYS A 20 16.28 -17.91 -18.92
N THR A 21 17.42 -17.23 -18.90
CA THR A 21 17.77 -16.33 -17.79
C THR A 21 16.68 -15.28 -17.73
N VAL A 22 15.81 -15.37 -16.72
CA VAL A 22 14.81 -14.34 -16.43
C VAL A 22 15.62 -13.12 -15.99
N SER A 23 15.74 -12.11 -16.85
CA SER A 23 16.38 -10.86 -16.46
C SER A 23 15.49 -10.20 -15.41
N VAL A 24 16.04 -9.94 -14.23
CA VAL A 24 15.40 -9.10 -13.21
C VAL A 24 15.14 -7.74 -13.85
N ARG A 25 13.91 -7.23 -13.75
CA ARG A 25 13.58 -5.91 -14.31
C ARG A 25 14.40 -4.83 -13.62
N GLU A 26 15.00 -3.94 -14.41
CA GLU A 26 15.64 -2.72 -13.93
C GLU A 26 14.62 -1.69 -13.42
N VAL A 27 15.07 -0.70 -12.65
CA VAL A 27 14.25 0.46 -12.27
C VAL A 27 13.82 1.21 -13.54
N TRP A 28 12.56 1.63 -13.60
CA TRP A 28 12.06 2.43 -14.72
C TRP A 28 12.92 3.66 -14.94
N THR A 29 13.12 4.02 -16.21
CA THR A 29 13.69 5.32 -16.54
C THR A 29 12.75 6.43 -16.09
N LYS A 30 13.28 7.65 -15.98
CA LYS A 30 12.47 8.82 -15.62
C LYS A 30 11.36 9.05 -16.65
N GLU A 31 11.65 8.80 -17.92
CA GLU A 31 10.70 8.96 -19.03
C GLU A 31 9.55 7.95 -18.91
N GLN A 32 9.85 6.67 -18.63
CA GLN A 32 8.82 5.65 -18.41
C GLN A 32 7.91 6.02 -17.23
N ALA A 33 8.51 6.45 -16.12
CA ALA A 33 7.78 6.87 -14.94
C ALA A 33 6.87 8.08 -15.22
N ASN A 34 7.40 9.13 -15.86
CA ASN A 34 6.63 10.33 -16.20
C ASN A 34 5.52 10.03 -17.22
N GLU A 35 5.75 9.16 -18.20
CA GLU A 35 4.72 8.77 -19.16
C GLU A 35 3.61 7.93 -18.49
N TRP A 36 3.98 7.00 -17.62
CA TRP A 36 3.03 6.25 -16.80
C TRP A 36 2.19 7.19 -15.92
N TYR A 37 2.72 8.28 -15.39
CA TYR A 37 1.92 9.14 -14.52
C TYR A 37 0.91 10.00 -15.30
N LYS A 38 1.28 10.45 -16.51
CA LYS A 38 0.39 11.26 -17.37
C LYS A 38 -0.94 10.57 -17.70
N GLN A 39 -0.95 9.25 -17.89
CA GLN A 39 -2.18 8.50 -18.20
C GLN A 39 -3.19 8.48 -17.06
N TRP A 40 -2.76 8.70 -15.81
CA TRP A 40 -3.64 8.70 -14.63
C TRP A 40 -4.18 10.10 -14.29
N GLY A 41 -3.54 11.15 -14.80
CA GLY A 41 -3.80 12.52 -14.37
C GLY A 41 -3.47 12.72 -12.88
N TRP A 42 -4.18 13.64 -12.23
CA TRP A 42 -3.97 13.89 -10.80
C TRP A 42 -4.67 12.81 -9.96
N LEU A 43 -3.90 11.93 -9.32
CA LEU A 43 -4.41 10.93 -8.39
C LEU A 43 -4.82 11.59 -7.06
N ARG A 44 -6.01 11.24 -6.56
CA ARG A 44 -6.47 11.72 -5.25
C ARG A 44 -7.41 10.70 -4.60
N GLY A 45 -7.26 10.51 -3.30
CA GLY A 45 -8.14 9.69 -2.48
C GLY A 45 -7.50 9.39 -1.14
N CYS A 46 -7.62 8.16 -0.64
CA CYS A 46 -7.20 7.85 0.73
C CYS A 46 -6.70 6.42 0.92
N ASP A 47 -6.02 6.19 2.04
CA ASP A 47 -5.87 4.86 2.63
C ASP A 47 -7.26 4.34 3.00
N PHE A 48 -7.64 3.21 2.41
CA PHE A 48 -8.97 2.66 2.52
C PHE A 48 -8.97 1.32 3.22
N ILE A 49 -9.79 1.28 4.27
CA ILE A 49 -10.27 0.10 4.97
C ILE A 49 -11.75 0.37 5.27
N PRO A 50 -12.67 -0.55 4.98
CA PRO A 50 -14.08 -0.30 5.20
C PRO A 50 -14.35 -0.05 6.68
N SER A 51 -15.32 0.80 7.01
CA SER A 51 -15.61 1.14 8.41
C SER A 51 -15.94 -0.07 9.31
N THR A 52 -16.32 -1.19 8.72
CA THR A 52 -16.63 -2.47 9.37
C THR A 52 -15.41 -3.32 9.72
N ALA A 53 -14.20 -2.94 9.28
CA ALA A 53 -12.97 -3.69 9.50
C ALA A 53 -11.98 -2.94 10.39
N ILE A 54 -11.43 -3.62 11.39
CA ILE A 54 -10.41 -3.08 12.31
C ILE A 54 -9.00 -3.21 11.75
N ASN A 55 -8.78 -4.16 10.84
CA ASN A 55 -7.50 -4.45 10.20
C ASN A 55 -7.70 -5.22 8.88
N GLN A 56 -6.61 -5.53 8.21
CA GLN A 56 -6.56 -6.23 6.92
C GLN A 56 -7.20 -7.62 6.99
N MET A 57 -7.06 -8.35 8.10
CA MET A 57 -7.67 -9.67 8.26
C MET A 57 -9.20 -9.53 8.30
N GLU A 58 -9.74 -8.59 9.05
CA GLU A 58 -11.19 -8.37 9.07
C GLU A 58 -11.72 -7.88 7.73
N MET A 59 -10.95 -7.07 7.01
CA MET A 59 -11.31 -6.66 5.65
C MET A 59 -11.37 -7.86 4.69
N TRP A 60 -10.37 -8.75 4.72
CA TRP A 60 -10.13 -9.68 3.62
C TRP A 60 -10.48 -11.15 3.88
N GLN A 61 -10.82 -11.55 5.10
CA GLN A 61 -11.25 -12.93 5.36
C GLN A 61 -12.65 -13.21 4.80
N ALA A 62 -12.90 -14.47 4.42
CA ALA A 62 -14.18 -14.87 3.82
C ALA A 62 -15.40 -14.55 4.71
N ASP A 63 -15.28 -14.73 6.02
CA ASP A 63 -16.37 -14.57 6.98
C ASP A 63 -16.75 -13.10 7.22
N THR A 64 -15.85 -12.16 6.91
CA THR A 64 -15.98 -10.73 7.26
C THR A 64 -15.84 -9.78 6.08
N PHE A 65 -15.47 -10.26 4.89
CA PHE A 65 -15.42 -9.47 3.67
C PHE A 65 -16.82 -8.91 3.35
N ASP A 66 -16.94 -7.58 3.39
CA ASP A 66 -18.21 -6.87 3.26
C ASP A 66 -18.23 -6.01 1.98
N PRO A 67 -18.57 -6.61 0.81
CA PRO A 67 -18.61 -5.88 -0.45
C PRO A 67 -19.70 -4.81 -0.47
N VAL A 68 -20.74 -4.92 0.37
CA VAL A 68 -21.84 -3.95 0.43
C VAL A 68 -21.37 -2.64 1.06
N THR A 69 -20.62 -2.73 2.17
CA THR A 69 -20.01 -1.54 2.78
C THR A 69 -18.92 -0.96 1.89
N ILE A 70 -18.08 -1.80 1.27
CA ILE A 70 -17.05 -1.33 0.32
C ILE A 70 -17.71 -0.52 -0.82
N ASP A 71 -18.75 -1.05 -1.47
CA ASP A 71 -19.47 -0.35 -2.55
C ASP A 71 -20.04 0.99 -2.09
N ARG A 72 -20.67 1.02 -0.91
CA ARG A 72 -21.24 2.25 -0.34
C ARG A 72 -20.18 3.32 -0.09
N GLU A 73 -19.07 2.95 0.56
CA GLU A 73 -18.04 3.91 0.97
C GLU A 73 -17.19 4.40 -0.21
N LEU A 74 -16.92 3.53 -1.19
CA LEU A 74 -16.30 3.95 -2.44
C LEU A 74 -17.22 4.88 -3.25
N GLY A 75 -18.54 4.69 -3.18
CA GLY A 75 -19.51 5.65 -3.71
C GLY A 75 -19.41 7.05 -3.07
N TRP A 76 -19.27 7.12 -1.74
CA TRP A 76 -19.08 8.43 -1.07
C TRP A 76 -17.76 9.10 -1.46
N ALA A 77 -16.69 8.33 -1.64
CA ALA A 77 -15.42 8.84 -2.13
C ALA A 77 -15.54 9.41 -3.56
N GLU A 78 -16.23 8.71 -4.45
CA GLU A 78 -16.52 9.18 -5.81
C GLU A 78 -17.36 10.47 -5.80
N GLU A 79 -18.36 10.56 -4.93
CA GLU A 79 -19.23 11.74 -4.78
C GLU A 79 -18.46 13.02 -4.43
N ILE A 80 -17.33 12.91 -3.75
CA ILE A 80 -16.44 14.04 -3.45
C ILE A 80 -15.29 14.21 -4.45
N GLY A 81 -15.15 13.30 -5.41
CA GLY A 81 -14.22 13.40 -6.54
C GLY A 81 -12.89 12.67 -6.35
N MET A 82 -12.80 11.75 -5.38
CA MET A 82 -11.67 10.82 -5.25
C MET A 82 -11.67 9.78 -6.39
N ASN A 83 -10.49 9.29 -6.77
CA ASN A 83 -10.30 8.33 -7.85
C ASN A 83 -9.20 7.30 -7.61
N CYS A 84 -8.64 7.25 -6.40
CA CYS A 84 -7.55 6.33 -6.08
C CYS A 84 -7.62 5.92 -4.60
N MET A 85 -7.55 4.62 -4.32
CA MET A 85 -7.52 4.10 -2.95
C MET A 85 -6.24 3.32 -2.70
N ARG A 86 -5.61 3.56 -1.55
CA ARG A 86 -4.46 2.79 -1.07
C ARG A 86 -4.93 1.73 -0.08
N VAL A 87 -4.77 0.46 -0.41
CA VAL A 87 -5.41 -0.66 0.28
C VAL A 87 -4.38 -1.69 0.72
N TYR A 88 -4.43 -2.04 2.00
CA TYR A 88 -3.47 -2.95 2.60
C TYR A 88 -3.88 -4.40 2.44
N LEU A 89 -2.91 -5.23 2.07
CA LEU A 89 -3.02 -6.68 2.00
C LEU A 89 -2.32 -7.31 3.22
N HIS A 90 -2.50 -8.61 3.43
CA HIS A 90 -1.82 -9.32 4.52
C HIS A 90 -1.60 -10.80 4.17
N HIS A 91 -0.36 -11.29 4.32
CA HIS A 91 0.05 -12.64 3.92
C HIS A 91 -0.74 -13.72 4.64
N LEU A 92 -1.09 -13.52 5.92
CA LEU A 92 -1.85 -14.51 6.69
C LEU A 92 -3.20 -14.86 6.04
N VAL A 93 -3.88 -13.87 5.45
CA VAL A 93 -5.15 -14.09 4.75
C VAL A 93 -4.92 -14.92 3.49
N TRP A 94 -3.84 -14.62 2.75
CA TRP A 94 -3.41 -15.44 1.63
C TRP A 94 -3.05 -16.87 2.07
N GLU A 95 -2.26 -17.03 3.13
CA GLU A 95 -1.80 -18.34 3.62
C GLU A 95 -2.97 -19.23 4.02
N THR A 96 -3.99 -18.63 4.65
CA THR A 96 -5.20 -19.34 5.10
C THR A 96 -6.12 -19.71 3.93
N ASP A 97 -6.28 -18.84 2.93
CA ASP A 97 -7.21 -19.03 1.80
C ASP A 97 -6.72 -18.31 0.53
N LYS A 98 -5.73 -18.88 -0.17
CA LYS A 98 -5.07 -18.25 -1.33
C LYS A 98 -6.04 -17.88 -2.44
N GLU A 99 -6.87 -18.84 -2.87
CA GLU A 99 -7.77 -18.66 -4.00
C GLU A 99 -8.94 -17.75 -3.65
N GLY A 100 -9.53 -17.90 -2.45
CA GLY A 100 -10.58 -17.01 -2.00
C GLY A 100 -10.07 -15.58 -1.76
N PHE A 101 -8.84 -15.40 -1.27
CA PHE A 101 -8.26 -14.07 -1.12
C PHE A 101 -8.08 -13.37 -2.46
N LYS A 102 -7.52 -14.05 -3.47
CA LYS A 102 -7.42 -13.52 -4.84
C LYS A 102 -8.80 -13.20 -5.43
N LYS A 103 -9.82 -14.04 -5.18
CA LYS A 103 -11.20 -13.76 -5.60
C LYS A 103 -11.73 -12.47 -4.98
N ARG A 104 -11.52 -12.25 -3.67
CA ARG A 104 -11.95 -11.05 -2.94
C ARG A 104 -11.20 -9.79 -3.38
N ILE A 105 -9.89 -9.88 -3.65
CA ILE A 105 -9.14 -8.79 -4.29
C ILE A 105 -9.77 -8.41 -5.63
N ASN A 106 -10.08 -9.39 -6.48
CA ASN A 106 -10.73 -9.12 -7.77
C ASN A 106 -12.14 -8.53 -7.61
N GLU A 107 -12.91 -8.97 -6.61
CA GLU A 107 -14.22 -8.42 -6.29
C GLU A 107 -14.14 -6.96 -5.84
N TYR A 108 -13.22 -6.65 -4.91
CA TYR A 108 -12.92 -5.28 -4.52
C TYR A 108 -12.53 -4.42 -5.73
N LEU A 109 -11.61 -4.89 -6.59
CA LEU A 109 -11.20 -4.15 -7.79
C LEU A 109 -12.38 -3.92 -8.75
N THR A 110 -13.35 -4.84 -8.81
CA THR A 110 -14.56 -4.69 -9.63
C THR A 110 -15.48 -3.61 -9.06
N ILE A 111 -15.62 -3.55 -7.74
CA ILE A 111 -16.39 -2.52 -7.04
C ILE A 111 -15.70 -1.15 -7.19
N ALA A 112 -14.38 -1.08 -7.01
CA ALA A 112 -13.64 0.16 -7.18
C ALA A 112 -13.73 0.70 -8.62
N ASP A 113 -13.62 -0.17 -9.63
CA ASP A 113 -13.73 0.21 -11.04
C ASP A 113 -15.13 0.75 -11.40
N LYS A 114 -16.19 0.18 -10.80
CA LYS A 114 -17.57 0.69 -10.91
C LYS A 114 -17.68 2.15 -10.42
N HIS A 115 -16.87 2.54 -9.44
CA HIS A 115 -16.80 3.91 -8.89
C HIS A 115 -15.68 4.76 -9.52
N HIS A 116 -15.09 4.31 -10.63
CA HIS A 116 -13.98 5.00 -11.31
C HIS A 116 -12.74 5.21 -10.42
N ILE A 117 -12.52 4.30 -9.48
CA ILE A 117 -11.44 4.32 -8.51
C ILE A 117 -10.37 3.29 -8.89
N SER A 118 -9.15 3.80 -9.07
CA SER A 118 -7.93 3.00 -9.20
C SER A 118 -7.40 2.57 -7.83
N THR A 119 -6.55 1.54 -7.78
CA THR A 119 -6.05 0.99 -6.50
C THR A 119 -4.53 0.94 -6.42
N ILE A 120 -3.98 1.45 -5.32
CA ILE A 120 -2.63 1.18 -4.84
C ILE A 120 -2.73 0.03 -3.84
N PHE A 121 -2.03 -1.09 -4.05
CA PHE A 121 -1.99 -2.16 -3.05
C PHE A 121 -0.71 -2.10 -2.24
N VAL A 122 -0.84 -2.30 -0.92
CA VAL A 122 0.26 -2.32 0.04
C VAL A 122 0.52 -3.75 0.52
N PHE A 123 1.76 -4.24 0.42
CA PHE A 123 2.08 -5.62 0.80
C PHE A 123 2.50 -5.81 2.25
N LEU A 124 3.50 -5.06 2.69
CA LEU A 124 4.11 -5.18 4.03
C LEU A 124 3.97 -3.87 4.80
N ASP A 125 4.11 -3.94 6.12
CA ASP A 125 3.89 -2.84 7.06
C ASP A 125 4.72 -3.01 8.34
N ASP A 126 5.17 -1.90 8.92
CA ASP A 126 5.94 -1.83 10.16
C ASP A 126 5.21 -1.01 11.27
N CYS A 127 3.89 -0.84 11.17
CA CYS A 127 3.10 0.00 12.09
C CYS A 127 2.29 -0.76 13.16
N TRP A 128 2.03 -0.14 14.31
CA TRP A 128 1.12 -0.64 15.37
C TRP A 128 1.32 -2.09 15.87
N ASN A 129 0.35 -3.01 15.75
CA ASN A 129 0.43 -4.29 16.48
C ASN A 129 1.29 -5.33 15.73
N PRO A 130 2.29 -5.97 16.39
CA PRO A 130 3.20 -6.91 15.75
C PRO A 130 2.69 -8.36 15.72
N VAL A 131 1.58 -8.63 16.40
CA VAL A 131 0.97 -9.97 16.50
C VAL A 131 -0.39 -9.95 15.84
N TYR A 132 -0.64 -10.96 15.02
CA TYR A 132 -1.88 -11.19 14.29
C TYR A 132 -2.32 -12.64 14.42
N GLN A 133 -3.59 -12.88 14.14
CA GLN A 133 -4.16 -14.21 14.04
C GLN A 133 -5.30 -14.22 13.04
N ALA A 134 -5.54 -15.36 12.40
CA ALA A 134 -6.70 -15.57 11.55
C ALA A 134 -7.98 -15.74 12.40
N GLY A 135 -9.14 -15.61 11.77
CA GLY A 135 -10.44 -15.72 12.40
C GLY A 135 -10.94 -14.39 12.96
N LYS A 136 -11.72 -14.44 14.04
CA LYS A 136 -12.34 -13.25 14.63
C LYS A 136 -11.27 -12.25 15.11
N GLN A 137 -11.39 -11.02 14.67
CA GLN A 137 -10.51 -9.91 15.02
C GLN A 137 -10.99 -9.20 16.30
N PRO A 138 -10.12 -8.47 17.02
CA PRO A 138 -10.50 -7.75 18.23
C PRO A 138 -11.54 -6.65 17.95
N GLU A 139 -12.26 -6.25 18.99
CA GLU A 139 -13.06 -5.03 18.95
C GLU A 139 -12.16 -3.80 19.14
N PRO A 140 -12.54 -2.64 18.59
CA PRO A 140 -11.79 -1.41 18.78
C PRO A 140 -11.72 -1.03 20.25
N GLN A 141 -10.54 -0.59 20.70
CA GLN A 141 -10.42 0.05 22.01
C GLN A 141 -11.00 1.47 21.92
N PRO A 142 -11.98 1.84 22.77
CA PRO A 142 -12.61 3.16 22.73
C PRO A 142 -11.59 4.30 22.78
N GLY A 143 -11.72 5.26 21.86
CA GLY A 143 -10.87 6.45 21.82
C GLY A 143 -9.40 6.22 21.46
N VAL A 144 -9.02 5.01 21.02
CA VAL A 144 -7.63 4.66 20.68
C VAL A 144 -7.48 4.46 19.17
N HIS A 145 -6.64 5.30 18.56
CA HIS A 145 -6.28 5.25 17.15
C HIS A 145 -5.63 3.90 16.76
N ASN A 146 -6.11 3.27 15.67
CA ASN A 146 -5.62 2.01 15.10
C ASN A 146 -5.38 0.88 16.13
N SER A 147 -6.25 0.83 17.14
CA SER A 147 -6.10 -0.06 18.30
C SER A 147 -5.98 -1.56 17.95
N GLY A 148 -6.56 -2.00 16.83
CA GLY A 148 -6.48 -3.38 16.35
C GLY A 148 -5.78 -3.58 15.02
N TRP A 149 -5.13 -2.55 14.47
CA TRP A 149 -4.35 -2.69 13.23
C TRP A 149 -3.18 -3.64 13.44
N ALA A 150 -2.95 -4.56 12.51
CA ALA A 150 -1.86 -5.53 12.62
C ALA A 150 -0.93 -5.44 11.42
N ARG A 151 0.37 -5.37 11.70
CA ARG A 151 1.40 -5.25 10.67
C ARG A 151 1.77 -6.59 10.06
N ASP A 152 2.18 -6.55 8.81
CA ASP A 152 2.69 -7.69 8.06
C ASP A 152 4.19 -7.48 7.72
N PRO A 153 5.13 -8.35 8.15
CA PRO A 153 4.95 -9.66 8.78
C PRO A 153 5.08 -9.65 10.30
N GLY A 154 5.23 -8.49 10.92
CA GLY A 154 5.28 -8.37 12.38
C GLY A 154 6.37 -9.20 13.06
N ASP A 155 6.05 -9.72 14.24
CA ASP A 155 7.02 -10.40 15.09
C ASP A 155 7.58 -11.69 14.46
N LEU A 156 6.91 -12.30 13.48
CA LEU A 156 7.45 -13.48 12.77
C LEU A 156 8.77 -13.16 12.06
N TYR A 157 8.95 -11.94 11.55
CA TYR A 157 10.21 -11.53 10.93
C TYR A 157 11.22 -10.97 11.94
N TYR A 158 10.78 -10.15 12.89
CA TYR A 158 11.70 -9.45 13.80
C TYR A 158 12.14 -10.25 15.02
N LYS A 159 11.34 -11.22 15.45
CA LYS A 159 11.61 -12.06 16.62
C LYS A 159 11.61 -13.56 16.29
N GLY A 160 11.01 -13.94 15.16
CA GLY A 160 10.96 -15.32 14.69
C GLY A 160 12.17 -15.74 13.84
N ASP A 161 12.07 -16.94 13.26
CA ASP A 161 13.08 -17.46 12.34
C ASP A 161 12.81 -16.96 10.91
N THR A 162 13.67 -16.07 10.45
CA THR A 162 13.60 -15.52 9.09
C THR A 162 13.70 -16.59 8.00
N ALA A 163 14.37 -17.73 8.26
CA ALA A 163 14.43 -18.83 7.30
C ALA A 163 13.07 -19.51 7.07
N VAL A 164 12.15 -19.38 8.02
CA VAL A 164 10.79 -19.92 7.94
C VAL A 164 9.83 -18.93 7.27
N ILE A 165 9.83 -17.66 7.70
CA ILE A 165 8.85 -16.68 7.21
C ILE A 165 9.20 -16.11 5.83
N LEU A 166 10.48 -15.95 5.47
CA LEU A 166 10.85 -15.35 4.19
C LEU A 166 10.35 -16.13 2.96
N PRO A 167 10.42 -17.48 2.89
CA PRO A 167 9.85 -18.23 1.78
C PRO A 167 8.32 -18.08 1.66
N VAL A 168 7.61 -17.91 2.78
CA VAL A 168 6.16 -17.68 2.79
C VAL A 168 5.84 -16.32 2.19
N LEU A 169 6.52 -15.26 2.65
CA LEU A 169 6.35 -13.90 2.13
C LEU A 169 6.72 -13.79 0.65
N GLU A 170 7.81 -14.44 0.23
CA GLU A 170 8.20 -14.49 -1.18
C GLU A 170 7.11 -15.13 -2.05
N SER A 171 6.57 -16.26 -1.59
CA SER A 171 5.52 -16.99 -2.31
C SER A 171 4.23 -16.17 -2.39
N TYR A 172 3.85 -15.52 -1.29
CA TYR A 172 2.70 -14.63 -1.20
C TYR A 172 2.82 -13.46 -2.18
N VAL A 173 3.90 -12.68 -2.08
CA VAL A 173 4.12 -11.50 -2.92
C VAL A 173 4.15 -11.90 -4.39
N LYS A 174 4.87 -12.96 -4.74
CA LYS A 174 4.98 -13.41 -6.13
C LYS A 174 3.66 -13.94 -6.67
N ASP A 175 2.85 -14.65 -5.89
CA ASP A 175 1.54 -15.15 -6.33
C ASP A 175 0.56 -14.01 -6.63
N ILE A 176 0.43 -13.05 -5.70
CA ILE A 176 -0.45 -11.89 -5.91
C ILE A 176 0.03 -11.05 -7.10
N LEU A 177 1.32 -10.67 -7.13
CA LEU A 177 1.86 -9.90 -8.24
C LEU A 177 1.67 -10.62 -9.58
N THR A 178 1.91 -11.93 -9.64
CA THR A 178 1.77 -12.70 -10.89
C THR A 178 0.31 -12.76 -11.35
N THR A 179 -0.62 -12.94 -10.41
CA THR A 179 -2.06 -13.00 -10.68
C THR A 179 -2.57 -11.71 -11.31
N PHE A 180 -2.14 -10.56 -10.79
CA PHE A 180 -2.66 -9.24 -11.17
C PHE A 180 -1.69 -8.38 -11.99
N LYS A 181 -0.63 -9.00 -12.54
CA LYS A 181 0.51 -8.29 -13.15
C LYS A 181 0.14 -7.34 -14.29
N ASP A 182 -0.97 -7.59 -14.99
CA ASP A 182 -1.43 -6.81 -16.15
C ASP A 182 -2.80 -6.13 -15.88
N ASP A 183 -3.28 -6.15 -14.62
CA ASP A 183 -4.57 -5.58 -14.25
C ASP A 183 -4.51 -4.05 -14.23
N LYS A 184 -5.22 -3.42 -15.16
CA LYS A 184 -5.19 -1.97 -15.35
C LYS A 184 -5.91 -1.19 -14.26
N ARG A 185 -6.67 -1.85 -13.38
CA ARG A 185 -7.34 -1.20 -12.23
C ARG A 185 -6.35 -0.88 -11.11
N ILE A 186 -5.18 -1.53 -11.13
CA ILE A 186 -4.10 -1.31 -10.18
C ILE A 186 -3.17 -0.24 -10.74
N VAL A 187 -2.99 0.85 -9.99
CA VAL A 187 -2.12 1.96 -10.40
C VAL A 187 -0.67 1.71 -10.00
N LEU A 188 -0.43 1.23 -8.79
CA LEU A 188 0.91 1.07 -8.21
C LEU A 188 0.93 -0.06 -7.17
N TRP A 189 2.07 -0.75 -7.09
CA TRP A 189 2.36 -1.69 -5.99
C TRP A 189 3.26 -1.00 -4.97
N ASP A 190 2.71 -0.73 -3.79
CA ASP A 190 3.43 -0.23 -2.64
C ASP A 190 3.94 -1.44 -1.85
N LEU A 191 5.25 -1.65 -1.90
CA LEU A 191 5.83 -2.89 -1.44
C LEU A 191 5.92 -2.95 0.08
N TYR A 192 6.18 -1.83 0.74
CA TYR A 192 6.44 -1.82 2.17
C TYR A 192 6.09 -0.46 2.75
N ASN A 193 5.03 -0.44 3.56
CA ASN A 193 4.64 0.70 4.36
C ASN A 193 5.62 0.93 5.52
N GLU A 194 6.07 2.18 5.63
CA GLU A 194 6.90 2.71 6.71
C GLU A 194 8.01 1.78 7.23
N PRO A 195 8.85 1.20 6.34
CA PRO A 195 9.92 0.32 6.78
C PRO A 195 10.81 1.06 7.78
N GLY A 196 11.11 0.38 8.88
CA GLY A 196 11.83 0.91 10.04
C GLY A 196 10.91 1.18 11.23
N GLY A 197 9.62 1.41 10.99
CA GLY A 197 8.60 1.59 12.03
C GLY A 197 8.85 2.77 12.97
N SER A 198 7.86 3.02 13.84
CA SER A 198 7.85 4.14 14.78
C SER A 198 7.59 3.68 16.23
N GLY A 199 7.75 4.62 17.17
CA GLY A 199 7.41 4.42 18.58
C GLY A 199 8.04 3.17 19.22
N GLY A 200 7.25 2.42 19.98
CA GLY A 200 7.66 1.19 20.67
C GLY A 200 8.07 0.03 19.76
N TYR A 201 7.93 0.20 18.44
CA TYR A 201 8.22 -0.80 17.43
C TYR A 201 9.20 -0.29 16.37
N ARG A 202 10.08 0.63 16.75
CA ARG A 202 11.13 1.15 15.87
C ARG A 202 12.22 0.11 15.64
N TYR A 203 12.20 -0.50 14.46
CA TYR A 203 13.19 -1.46 14.00
C TYR A 203 14.34 -0.82 13.20
N GLY A 204 14.12 0.37 12.65
CA GLY A 204 15.08 1.12 11.84
C GLY A 204 15.67 0.27 10.72
N GLU A 205 16.99 0.26 10.63
CA GLU A 205 17.76 -0.45 9.60
C GLU A 205 17.48 -1.97 9.51
N ARG A 206 16.86 -2.58 10.53
CA ARG A 206 16.51 -4.01 10.50
C ARG A 206 15.47 -4.35 9.43
N SER A 207 14.71 -3.37 8.94
CA SER A 207 13.72 -3.56 7.86
C SER A 207 14.38 -3.58 6.47
N LEU A 208 15.60 -3.03 6.32
CA LEU A 208 16.27 -2.88 5.03
C LEU A 208 16.48 -4.21 4.27
N PRO A 209 16.87 -5.33 4.90
CA PRO A 209 17.00 -6.60 4.20
C PRO A 209 15.68 -7.12 3.61
N LEU A 210 14.55 -6.92 4.31
CA LEU A 210 13.24 -7.33 3.82
C LEU A 210 12.77 -6.39 2.69
N LEU A 211 13.00 -5.08 2.85
CA LEU A 211 12.76 -4.09 1.80
C LEU A 211 13.51 -4.44 0.50
N GLN A 212 14.79 -4.79 0.59
CA GLN A 212 15.58 -5.24 -0.57
C GLN A 212 15.01 -6.50 -1.22
N LYS A 213 14.58 -7.47 -0.41
CA LYS A 213 14.00 -8.72 -0.90
C LYS A 213 12.68 -8.50 -1.63
N ILE A 214 11.76 -7.71 -1.06
CA ILE A 214 10.46 -7.50 -1.70
C ILE A 214 10.56 -6.75 -3.03
N PHE A 215 11.48 -5.76 -3.15
CA PHE A 215 11.80 -5.18 -4.45
C PHE A 215 12.33 -6.24 -5.42
N THR A 216 13.28 -7.09 -4.99
CA THR A 216 13.81 -8.19 -5.83
C THR A 216 12.70 -9.14 -6.29
N TRP A 217 11.78 -9.51 -5.40
CA TRP A 217 10.64 -10.37 -5.73
C TRP A 217 9.73 -9.71 -6.77
N GLY A 218 9.38 -8.44 -6.57
CA GLY A 218 8.55 -7.70 -7.51
C GLY A 218 9.21 -7.53 -8.89
N ARG A 219 10.51 -7.22 -8.93
CA ARG A 219 11.28 -7.13 -10.19
C ARG A 219 11.39 -8.46 -10.92
N THR A 220 11.38 -9.57 -10.19
CA THR A 220 11.38 -10.92 -10.78
C THR A 220 10.05 -11.24 -11.46
N VAL A 221 8.93 -10.82 -10.87
CA VAL A 221 7.60 -10.98 -11.48
C VAL A 221 7.41 -10.02 -12.66
N ASN A 222 7.98 -8.83 -12.56
CA ASN A 222 7.91 -7.77 -13.57
C ASN A 222 6.45 -7.40 -13.93
N PRO A 223 5.65 -6.88 -12.98
CA PRO A 223 4.29 -6.43 -13.26
C PRO A 223 4.30 -5.18 -14.14
N SER A 224 3.22 -4.94 -14.89
CA SER A 224 3.08 -3.79 -15.78
C SER A 224 3.02 -2.44 -15.03
N GLN A 225 2.62 -2.46 -13.76
CA GLN A 225 2.58 -1.30 -12.86
C GLN A 225 3.97 -0.97 -12.25
N PRO A 226 4.19 0.26 -11.76
CA PRO A 226 5.39 0.61 -11.00
C PRO A 226 5.42 -0.06 -9.62
N LEU A 227 6.64 -0.30 -9.14
CA LEU A 227 6.93 -0.66 -7.75
C LEU A 227 7.46 0.56 -6.99
N SER A 228 7.01 0.76 -5.75
CA SER A 228 7.51 1.83 -4.87
C SER A 228 7.47 1.41 -3.39
N ALA A 229 8.11 2.20 -2.53
CA ALA A 229 7.95 2.15 -1.07
C ALA A 229 8.22 3.54 -0.50
N GLY A 230 7.31 4.06 0.33
CA GLY A 230 7.26 5.47 0.71
C GLY A 230 8.35 5.96 1.68
N VAL A 231 9.04 7.05 1.35
CA VAL A 231 9.91 7.73 2.34
C VAL A 231 9.05 8.48 3.35
N TRP A 232 9.29 8.28 4.64
CA TRP A 232 8.38 8.76 5.69
C TRP A 232 9.10 9.39 6.89
N ASP A 233 10.31 8.91 7.24
CA ASP A 233 11.16 9.46 8.30
C ASP A 233 12.55 9.78 7.74
N MET A 234 12.91 11.07 7.68
CA MET A 234 14.19 11.54 7.13
C MET A 234 15.43 11.05 7.90
N SER A 235 15.26 10.58 9.14
CA SER A 235 16.35 10.02 9.94
C SER A 235 16.75 8.60 9.51
N LEU A 236 15.92 7.89 8.74
CA LEU A 236 16.18 6.54 8.23
C LEU A 236 17.01 6.57 6.93
N THR A 237 18.23 7.10 7.01
CA THR A 237 19.02 7.50 5.84
C THR A 237 19.29 6.39 4.82
N ASN A 238 19.63 5.16 5.23
CA ASN A 238 19.90 4.08 4.28
C ASN A 238 18.60 3.52 3.66
N LEU A 239 17.53 3.44 4.45
CA LEU A 239 16.20 3.08 3.95
C LEU A 239 15.75 4.09 2.91
N ASN A 240 15.78 5.39 3.23
CA ASN A 240 15.42 6.47 2.31
C ASN A 240 16.25 6.42 1.03
N LYS A 241 17.56 6.22 1.15
CA LYS A 241 18.44 6.05 -0.02
C LYS A 241 17.99 4.88 -0.88
N PHE A 242 17.78 3.70 -0.29
CA PHE A 242 17.36 2.52 -1.02
C PHE A 242 16.00 2.73 -1.71
N GLN A 243 15.03 3.31 -1.01
CA GLN A 243 13.68 3.58 -1.53
C GLN A 243 13.73 4.52 -2.74
N LEU A 244 14.48 5.63 -2.65
CA LEU A 244 14.60 6.61 -3.73
C LEU A 244 15.37 6.06 -4.94
N GLU A 245 16.34 5.17 -4.71
CA GLU A 245 17.12 4.53 -5.79
C GLU A 245 16.37 3.39 -6.49
N ASN A 246 15.47 2.68 -5.79
CA ASN A 246 14.87 1.44 -6.30
C ASN A 246 13.38 1.56 -6.69
N SER A 247 12.73 2.66 -6.33
CA SER A 247 11.33 2.90 -6.72
C SER A 247 11.22 3.40 -8.16
N ASP A 248 10.25 2.86 -8.90
CA ASP A 248 9.95 3.31 -10.27
C ASP A 248 9.39 4.74 -10.27
N VAL A 249 8.61 5.06 -9.24
CA VAL A 249 8.04 6.39 -8.96
C VAL A 249 8.24 6.71 -7.49
N ILE A 250 8.28 7.99 -7.14
CA ILE A 250 8.51 8.39 -5.75
C ILE A 250 7.20 8.39 -5.00
N THR A 251 7.16 7.65 -3.89
CA THR A 251 6.09 7.75 -2.90
C THR A 251 6.67 8.28 -1.61
N TYR A 252 5.88 9.02 -0.84
CA TYR A 252 6.31 9.57 0.44
C TYR A 252 5.11 9.88 1.35
N HIS A 253 5.37 9.98 2.65
CA HIS A 253 4.39 10.38 3.65
C HIS A 253 4.73 11.75 4.21
N MET A 254 3.72 12.55 4.55
CA MET A 254 3.93 13.82 5.23
C MET A 254 2.67 14.29 5.95
N TYR A 255 2.70 14.24 7.28
CA TYR A 255 1.57 14.64 8.13
C TYR A 255 1.69 16.04 8.72
N GLU A 256 2.82 16.73 8.53
CA GLU A 256 2.97 18.12 8.97
C GLU A 256 2.30 19.11 8.01
N GLY A 257 2.16 20.36 8.43
CA GLY A 257 1.55 21.43 7.66
C GLY A 257 2.32 21.82 6.38
N VAL A 258 1.67 22.67 5.57
CA VAL A 258 2.04 22.98 4.17
C VAL A 258 3.49 23.41 3.97
N ASN A 259 4.09 24.15 4.91
CA ASN A 259 5.46 24.63 4.80
C ASN A 259 6.48 23.49 4.87
N SER A 260 6.38 22.62 5.89
CA SER A 260 7.24 21.44 6.00
C SER A 260 7.03 20.50 4.82
N HIS A 261 5.77 20.33 4.38
CA HIS A 261 5.43 19.47 3.25
C HIS A 261 6.05 19.95 1.93
N GLN A 262 5.99 21.25 1.66
CA GLN A 262 6.64 21.84 0.49
C GLN A 262 8.17 21.67 0.52
N GLN A 263 8.81 21.79 1.69
CA GLN A 263 10.27 21.58 1.81
C GLN A 263 10.68 20.15 1.47
N LEU A 264 9.91 19.15 1.91
CA LEU A 264 10.15 17.75 1.52
C LEU A 264 9.96 17.56 0.02
N ILE A 265 8.88 18.11 -0.56
CA ILE A 265 8.63 18.08 -2.01
C ILE A 265 9.80 18.66 -2.79
N ASP A 266 10.30 19.83 -2.39
CA ASP A 266 11.41 20.49 -3.09
C ASP A 266 12.70 19.66 -3.02
N THR A 267 12.90 18.92 -1.93
CA THR A 267 14.00 17.95 -1.81
C THR A 267 13.79 16.75 -2.74
N LEU A 268 12.57 16.22 -2.87
CA LEU A 268 12.28 15.04 -3.71
C LEU A 268 12.23 15.36 -5.21
N LYS A 269 11.91 16.60 -5.61
CA LYS A 269 11.88 17.03 -7.03
C LYS A 269 13.20 16.77 -7.77
N GLN A 270 14.34 16.82 -7.08
CA GLN A 270 15.66 16.62 -7.69
C GLN A 270 15.83 15.26 -8.38
N TYR A 271 15.06 14.25 -7.98
CA TYR A 271 15.11 12.92 -8.56
C TYR A 271 14.43 12.84 -9.94
N GLY A 272 13.58 13.82 -10.30
CA GLY A 272 12.97 13.94 -11.63
C GLY A 272 11.97 12.82 -11.98
N ARG A 273 11.38 12.18 -10.95
CA ARG A 273 10.32 11.18 -11.10
C ARG A 273 8.99 11.79 -10.63
N PRO A 274 7.84 11.33 -11.16
CA PRO A 274 6.54 11.71 -10.61
C PRO A 274 6.44 11.27 -9.14
N MET A 275 5.66 12.02 -8.37
CA MET A 275 5.50 11.82 -6.94
C MET A 275 4.04 11.55 -6.57
N ILE A 276 3.83 10.71 -5.57
CA ILE A 276 2.55 10.49 -4.90
C ILE A 276 2.80 10.61 -3.40
N CYS A 277 2.15 11.57 -2.76
CA CYS A 277 2.04 11.60 -1.31
C CYS A 277 1.04 10.51 -0.94
N THR A 278 1.56 9.39 -0.43
CA THR A 278 0.78 8.18 -0.17
C THR A 278 0.12 8.18 1.20
N GLU A 279 0.54 9.11 2.06
CA GLU A 279 -0.13 9.43 3.32
C GLU A 279 0.07 10.91 3.66
N TYR A 280 -1.02 11.61 3.98
CA TYR A 280 -1.03 12.96 4.56
C TYR A 280 -2.34 13.17 5.32
N MET A 281 -2.51 14.41 5.81
CA MET A 281 -3.68 14.93 6.52
C MET A 281 -3.79 14.37 7.95
N ALA A 282 -3.64 15.31 8.87
CA ALA A 282 -3.58 15.13 10.31
C ALA A 282 -3.97 16.50 10.89
N ARG A 283 -5.26 16.70 11.18
CA ARG A 283 -5.77 18.06 11.49
C ARG A 283 -5.07 18.67 12.72
N THR A 284 -4.71 17.85 13.70
CA THR A 284 -3.96 18.29 14.90
C THR A 284 -2.54 18.78 14.59
N GLN A 285 -1.99 18.43 13.42
CA GLN A 285 -0.65 18.82 12.94
C GLN A 285 -0.70 19.96 11.91
N ASN A 286 -1.86 20.63 11.77
CA ASN A 286 -2.13 21.64 10.74
C ASN A 286 -1.97 21.12 9.30
N SER A 287 -2.21 19.83 9.09
CA SER A 287 -2.27 19.21 7.77
C SER A 287 -3.75 18.98 7.43
N THR A 288 -4.34 19.93 6.71
CA THR A 288 -5.76 19.98 6.34
C THR A 288 -5.95 19.82 4.83
N PHE A 289 -7.15 19.46 4.38
CA PHE A 289 -7.44 19.39 2.94
C PHE A 289 -7.28 20.75 2.26
N GLN A 290 -7.72 21.82 2.93
CA GLN A 290 -7.71 23.20 2.43
C GLN A 290 -6.30 23.72 2.20
N ASP A 291 -5.33 23.33 3.02
CA ASP A 291 -3.95 23.79 2.88
C ASP A 291 -3.11 22.86 1.99
N ILE A 292 -3.29 21.54 2.13
CA ILE A 292 -2.40 20.56 1.51
C ILE A 292 -2.82 20.19 0.09
N MET A 293 -4.11 19.91 -0.15
CA MET A 293 -4.53 19.46 -1.48
C MET A 293 -4.30 20.49 -2.60
N PRO A 294 -4.56 21.80 -2.42
CA PRO A 294 -4.22 22.78 -3.46
C PRO A 294 -2.74 22.81 -3.79
N MET A 295 -1.87 22.66 -2.78
CA MET A 295 -0.42 22.60 -2.96
C MET A 295 -0.03 21.35 -3.75
N LEU A 296 -0.51 20.16 -3.35
CA LEU A 296 -0.22 18.90 -4.07
C LEU A 296 -0.74 18.93 -5.51
N LYS A 297 -1.95 19.46 -5.74
CA LYS A 297 -2.52 19.61 -7.09
C LYS A 297 -1.66 20.50 -7.98
N ARG A 298 -1.25 21.67 -7.47
CA ARG A 298 -0.41 22.62 -8.20
C ARG A 298 0.94 22.02 -8.58
N GLU A 299 1.50 21.17 -7.72
CA GLU A 299 2.75 20.43 -7.94
C GLU A 299 2.57 19.17 -8.79
N ASN A 300 1.33 18.84 -9.18
CA ASN A 300 0.95 17.60 -9.87
C ASN A 300 1.37 16.33 -9.11
N ILE A 301 1.26 16.36 -7.78
CA ILE A 301 1.61 15.26 -6.88
C ILE A 301 0.32 14.56 -6.44
N GLY A 302 0.30 13.23 -6.51
CA GLY A 302 -0.85 12.45 -6.07
C GLY A 302 -1.12 12.66 -4.58
N ALA A 303 -2.39 12.76 -4.18
CA ALA A 303 -2.78 13.10 -2.82
C ALA A 303 -3.62 11.96 -2.21
N ILE A 304 -2.99 11.09 -1.43
CA ILE A 304 -3.64 9.99 -0.70
C ILE A 304 -3.62 10.31 0.79
N ASN A 305 -4.77 10.65 1.37
CA ASN A 305 -4.87 10.95 2.80
C ASN A 305 -5.08 9.68 3.63
N TRP A 306 -4.71 9.69 4.91
CA TRP A 306 -5.11 8.60 5.78
C TRP A 306 -6.60 8.70 6.11
N GLY A 307 -7.36 7.60 6.01
CA GLY A 307 -8.76 7.49 6.47
C GLY A 307 -9.85 8.03 5.53
N LEU A 308 -11.05 7.44 5.60
CA LEU A 308 -12.21 7.86 4.80
C LEU A 308 -13.47 7.97 5.66
N VAL A 309 -13.83 6.88 6.34
CA VAL A 309 -15.06 6.75 7.12
C VAL A 309 -14.69 6.36 8.55
N ALA A 310 -15.26 7.06 9.52
CA ALA A 310 -15.16 6.71 10.93
C ALA A 310 -15.67 5.29 11.15
N GLY A 311 -14.76 4.41 11.56
CA GLY A 311 -15.00 2.98 11.70
C GLY A 311 -14.12 2.33 12.76
N LYS A 312 -13.98 1.00 12.70
CA LYS A 312 -13.28 0.21 13.73
C LYS A 312 -11.78 0.56 13.86
N THR A 313 -11.17 1.17 12.86
CA THR A 313 -9.78 1.69 12.98
C THR A 313 -9.65 2.90 13.89
N ASN A 314 -10.74 3.57 14.26
CA ASN A 314 -10.74 4.73 15.15
C ASN A 314 -9.82 5.88 14.69
N THR A 315 -9.71 6.11 13.38
CA THR A 315 -8.83 7.11 12.77
C THR A 315 -9.30 8.55 12.95
N ILE A 316 -10.49 8.76 13.53
CA ILE A 316 -10.92 10.08 14.05
C ILE A 316 -10.12 10.52 15.29
N PHE A 317 -9.51 9.61 16.04
CA PHE A 317 -8.70 9.92 17.22
C PHE A 317 -7.23 10.12 16.85
N ALA A 318 -6.55 11.04 17.53
CA ALA A 318 -5.14 11.35 17.29
C ALA A 318 -4.20 10.29 17.87
N TRP A 319 -3.02 10.15 17.26
CA TRP A 319 -1.93 9.33 17.82
C TRP A 319 -1.59 9.75 19.25
N ASP A 320 -1.20 8.78 20.07
CA ASP A 320 -0.68 8.95 21.44
C ASP A 320 -1.57 9.77 22.40
N THR A 321 -2.84 10.02 22.04
CA THR A 321 -3.79 10.84 22.81
C THR A 321 -5.12 10.10 22.98
N PRO A 322 -5.16 8.99 23.75
CA PRO A 322 -6.36 8.19 23.89
C PRO A 322 -7.47 8.94 24.65
N LEU A 323 -8.70 8.84 24.17
CA LEU A 323 -9.89 9.48 24.77
C LEU A 323 -11.02 8.46 25.02
N PRO A 324 -10.86 7.53 25.99
CA PRO A 324 -11.74 6.36 26.14
C PRO A 324 -13.20 6.70 26.48
N ASP A 325 -13.44 7.86 27.08
CA ASP A 325 -14.78 8.30 27.50
C ASP A 325 -15.47 9.21 26.46
N VAL A 326 -14.86 9.39 25.29
CA VAL A 326 -15.34 10.28 24.23
C VAL A 326 -15.76 9.47 23.01
N VAL A 327 -16.97 9.70 22.52
CA VAL A 327 -17.49 9.04 21.30
C VAL A 327 -16.87 9.67 20.05
N GLU A 328 -16.76 11.00 20.03
CA GLU A 328 -16.25 11.77 18.90
C GLU A 328 -15.35 12.89 19.44
N PRO A 329 -14.07 12.98 19.06
CA PRO A 329 -13.17 14.02 19.58
C PRO A 329 -13.58 15.41 19.05
N PRO A 330 -13.30 16.50 19.80
CA PRO A 330 -13.65 17.86 19.36
C PRO A 330 -13.06 18.25 17.99
N LEU A 331 -11.88 17.72 17.67
CA LEU A 331 -11.23 17.83 16.37
C LEU A 331 -10.91 16.42 15.90
N TRP A 332 -11.46 16.03 14.75
CA TRP A 332 -11.12 14.75 14.14
C TRP A 332 -9.69 14.75 13.65
N PHE A 333 -9.06 13.59 13.71
CA PHE A 333 -7.70 13.46 13.24
C PHE A 333 -7.66 13.26 11.73
N HIS A 334 -8.24 12.15 11.24
CA HIS A 334 -8.17 11.78 9.83
C HIS A 334 -9.51 11.80 9.09
N ASP A 335 -10.46 10.92 9.44
CA ASP A 335 -11.57 10.56 8.54
C ASP A 335 -12.40 11.75 8.02
N ILE A 336 -13.12 11.50 6.92
CA ILE A 336 -13.92 12.50 6.20
C ILE A 336 -15.40 12.35 6.53
N PHE A 337 -15.87 11.12 6.68
CA PHE A 337 -17.28 10.80 6.87
C PHE A 337 -17.55 10.11 8.21
N ARG A 338 -18.72 10.36 8.76
CA ARG A 338 -19.35 9.49 9.76
C ARG A 338 -19.82 8.20 9.09
N SER A 339 -20.16 7.20 9.89
CA SER A 339 -20.60 5.88 9.41
C SER A 339 -21.88 5.89 8.58
N ASP A 340 -22.65 6.98 8.61
CA ASP A 340 -23.85 7.21 7.80
C ASP A 340 -23.59 8.00 6.51
N GLY A 341 -22.33 8.38 6.24
CA GLY A 341 -21.92 9.19 5.09
C GLY A 341 -22.03 10.70 5.32
N THR A 342 -22.46 11.17 6.50
CA THR A 342 -22.46 12.59 6.82
C THR A 342 -21.02 13.10 6.96
N PRO A 343 -20.62 14.17 6.26
CA PRO A 343 -19.24 14.68 6.36
C PRO A 343 -18.94 15.24 7.75
N TYR A 344 -17.69 15.08 8.21
CA TYR A 344 -17.17 15.74 9.40
C TYR A 344 -17.25 17.26 9.26
N SER A 345 -16.74 17.80 8.14
CA SER A 345 -16.82 19.21 7.75
C SER A 345 -17.34 19.33 6.32
N THR A 346 -18.34 20.18 6.13
CA THR A 346 -18.89 20.47 4.80
C THR A 346 -17.87 21.25 3.97
N GLU A 347 -17.15 22.17 4.61
CA GLU A 347 -16.14 23.02 4.00
C GLU A 347 -14.96 22.21 3.45
N GLU A 348 -14.53 21.16 4.15
CA GLU A 348 -13.50 20.24 3.65
C GLU A 348 -13.95 19.51 2.38
N VAL A 349 -15.16 18.95 2.41
CA VAL A 349 -15.72 18.25 1.25
C VAL A 349 -15.93 19.20 0.06
N GLU A 350 -16.37 20.44 0.29
CA GLU A 350 -16.47 21.46 -0.74
C GLU A 350 -15.10 21.83 -1.32
N CYS A 351 -14.07 21.92 -0.49
CA CYS A 351 -12.69 22.10 -0.95
C CYS A 351 -12.24 20.96 -1.87
N ILE A 352 -12.42 19.70 -1.44
CA ILE A 352 -12.06 18.52 -2.25
C ILE A 352 -12.79 18.57 -3.60
N ARG A 353 -14.11 18.85 -3.61
CA ARG A 353 -14.89 18.96 -4.84
C ARG A 353 -14.40 20.09 -5.75
N SER A 354 -14.08 21.26 -5.20
CA SER A 354 -13.58 22.40 -5.97
C SER A 354 -12.25 22.12 -6.69
N LEU A 355 -11.49 21.14 -6.19
CA LEU A 355 -10.22 20.72 -6.77
C LEU A 355 -10.38 19.54 -7.74
N THR A 356 -11.51 18.84 -7.76
CA THR A 356 -11.63 17.56 -8.46
C THR A 356 -12.76 17.50 -9.49
N LYS A 357 -13.73 18.41 -9.42
CA LYS A 357 -14.89 18.47 -10.31
C LYS A 357 -14.92 19.72 -11.18
#